data_AF-A0A1H6J852-F1
#
_entry.id   AF-A0A1H6J852-F1
#
_cell.length_a   1.000
_cell.length_b   1.000
_cell.length_c   1.000
_cell.angle_alpha   90.00
_cell.angle_beta   90.00
_cell.angle_gamma   90.00
#
_symmetry.space_group_name_H-M   'P 1'
#
loop_
_entity.id
_entity.type
_entity.pdbx_description
1 polymer ?
#
loop_
_entity_poly.entity_id
_entity_poly.type
_entity_poly.pdbx_seq_one_letter_code
_entity_poly.pdbx_strand_id
1 'polypeptide(L)' 'MIVGKEANKKHTDSDKIGYKNWLNFEIAKSKDNGNKIVAVKLSSENESPEKLLDSGASLVIGFSEDKIIKALNDA' A
#
# COMPACT_ATOMS: atom_id res chain seq x y z
N MET A 1 -4.35 2.12 -3.15
CA MET A 1 -3.35 1.07 -3.44
C MET A 1 -3.91 -0.30 -3.05
N ILE A 2 -3.75 -1.32 -3.89
CA ILE A 2 -4.22 -2.68 -3.59
C ILE A 2 -3.09 -3.50 -2.98
N VAL A 3 -3.37 -4.19 -1.86
CA VAL A 3 -2.41 -4.99 -1.11
C VAL A 3 -2.79 -6.48 -1.18
N GLY A 4 -2.02 -7.22 -1.97
CA GLY A 4 -2.13 -8.67 -2.14
C GLY A 4 -1.11 -9.45 -1.31
N LYS A 5 -1.11 -10.78 -1.47
CA LYS A 5 -0.25 -11.71 -0.72
C LYS A 5 1.26 -11.42 -0.87
N GLU A 6 1.67 -10.90 -2.02
CA GLU A 6 3.08 -10.66 -2.37
C GLU A 6 3.54 -9.23 -2.04
N ALA A 7 2.83 -8.51 -1.16
CA ALA A 7 3.09 -7.11 -0.83
C ALA A 7 4.54 -6.80 -0.43
N ASN A 8 5.19 -7.76 0.25
CA ASN A 8 6.59 -7.67 0.66
C ASN A 8 7.50 -8.68 -0.05
N LYS A 9 7.09 -9.28 -1.18
CA LYS A 9 8.00 -10.13 -1.94
C LYS A 9 9.06 -9.27 -2.65
N LYS A 10 10.33 -9.66 -2.50
CA LYS A 10 11.45 -9.02 -3.19
C LYS A 10 11.33 -9.27 -4.70
N HIS A 11 11.32 -8.19 -5.48
CA HIS A 11 11.34 -8.23 -6.94
C HIS A 11 12.77 -8.50 -7.45
N THR A 12 12.91 -9.16 -8.60
CA THR A 12 14.22 -9.46 -9.21
C THR A 12 15.05 -8.20 -9.45
N ASP A 13 14.41 -7.13 -9.90
CA ASP A 13 15.03 -5.82 -10.14
C ASP A 13 15.01 -4.88 -8.91
N SER A 14 14.79 -5.40 -7.70
CA SER A 14 14.72 -4.57 -6.48
C SER A 14 15.94 -3.66 -6.28
N ASP A 15 17.13 -4.12 -6.66
CA ASP A 15 18.35 -3.31 -6.57
C ASP A 15 18.31 -2.10 -7.55
N LYS A 16 17.68 -2.24 -8.72
CA LYS A 16 17.47 -1.12 -9.68
C LYS A 16 16.34 -0.20 -9.22
N ILE A 17 15.30 -0.75 -8.62
CA ILE A 17 14.17 0.02 -8.07
C ILE A 17 14.62 0.83 -6.85
N GLY A 18 15.59 0.31 -6.08
CA GLY A 18 16.00 0.87 -4.78
C GLY A 18 15.04 0.51 -3.64
N TYR A 19 14.07 -0.37 -3.90
CA TYR A 19 13.07 -0.83 -2.94
C TYR A 19 12.80 -2.32 -3.13
N LYS A 20 12.18 -2.95 -2.13
CA LYS A 20 11.88 -4.38 -2.15
C LYS A 20 11.07 -4.77 -3.40
N ASN A 21 10.10 -3.96 -3.80
CA ASN A 21 9.32 -4.11 -5.03
C ASN A 21 8.69 -2.76 -5.45
N TRP A 22 8.01 -2.76 -6.59
CA TRP A 22 7.29 -1.59 -7.12
C TRP A 22 6.24 -1.03 -6.15
N LEU A 23 5.51 -1.90 -5.46
CA LEU A 23 4.50 -1.47 -4.49
C LEU A 23 5.11 -0.61 -3.38
N ASN A 24 6.24 -1.06 -2.82
CA ASN A 24 6.95 -0.29 -1.78
C ASN A 24 7.56 1.00 -2.32
N PHE A 25 8.02 1.02 -3.58
CA PHE A 25 8.50 2.24 -4.25
C PHE A 25 7.37 3.27 -4.39
N GLU A 26 6.21 2.87 -4.87
CA GLU A 26 5.06 3.77 -5.06
C GLU A 26 4.56 4.36 -3.75
N ILE A 27 4.54 3.57 -2.67
CA ILE A 27 4.17 4.07 -1.33
C ILE A 27 5.20 5.10 -0.88
N ALA A 28 6.49 4.78 -0.96
CA ALA A 28 7.54 5.70 -0.54
C ALA A 28 7.45 7.03 -1.30
N LYS A 29 7.29 6.98 -2.63
CA LYS A 29 7.13 8.20 -3.44
C LYS A 29 5.84 8.96 -3.16
N SER A 30 4.75 8.27 -2.86
CA SER A 30 3.51 8.94 -2.44
C SER A 30 3.68 9.64 -1.10
N LYS A 31 4.37 9.02 -0.13
CA LYS A 31 4.71 9.65 1.15
C LYS A 31 5.60 10.87 0.97
N ASP A 32 6.66 10.75 0.17
CA ASP A 32 7.59 11.86 -0.12
C ASP A 32 6.84 13.07 -0.73
N ASN A 33 5.81 12.79 -1.53
CA ASN A 33 4.98 13.81 -2.18
C ASN A 33 3.85 14.35 -1.27
N GLY A 34 3.71 13.86 -0.04
CA GLY A 34 2.65 14.27 0.89
C GLY A 34 1.24 13.81 0.47
N ASN A 35 1.14 12.78 -0.37
CA ASN A 35 -0.14 12.25 -0.81
C ASN A 35 -0.84 11.50 0.33
N LYS A 36 -2.17 11.63 0.38
CA LYS A 36 -3.04 10.78 1.19
C LYS A 36 -3.11 9.39 0.57
N ILE A 37 -2.91 8.35 1.38
CA ILE A 37 -2.83 6.97 0.91
C ILE A 37 -3.98 6.16 1.51
N VAL A 38 -4.75 5.50 0.64
CA VAL A 38 -5.68 4.45 1.06
C VAL A 38 -5.13 3.10 0.59
N ALA A 39 -4.90 2.19 1.54
CA ALA A 39 -4.44 0.83 1.28
C ALA A 39 -5.62 -0.15 1.41
N VAL A 40 -5.96 -0.84 0.33
CA VAL A 40 -7.04 -1.83 0.27
C VAL A 40 -6.43 -3.22 0.25
N LYS A 41 -6.52 -3.92 1.36
CA LYS A 41 -5.92 -5.23 1.58
C LYS A 41 -6.91 -6.34 1.28
N LEU A 42 -6.59 -7.18 0.29
CA LEU A 42 -7.52 -8.16 -0.27
C LEU A 42 -7.95 -9.25 0.73
N SER A 43 -7.06 -9.63 1.64
CA SER A 43 -7.33 -10.55 2.75
C SER A 43 -6.64 -10.03 4.01
N SER A 44 -7.28 -10.16 5.18
CA SER A 44 -6.68 -9.81 6.48
C SER A 44 -5.35 -10.53 6.75
N GLU A 45 -5.12 -11.68 6.12
CA GLU A 45 -3.91 -12.49 6.25
C GLU A 45 -2.70 -11.94 5.47
N ASN A 46 -2.92 -11.10 4.46
CA ASN A 46 -1.82 -10.57 3.65
C ASN A 46 -0.93 -9.66 4.50
N GLU A 47 0.38 -9.68 4.32
CA GLU A 47 1.21 -8.69 5.02
C GLU A 47 0.95 -7.27 4.50
N SER A 48 1.01 -6.28 5.38
CA SER A 48 1.01 -4.88 4.98
C SER A 48 2.38 -4.52 4.40
N PRO A 49 2.44 -3.76 3.28
CA PRO A 49 3.69 -3.25 2.74
C PRO A 49 4.50 -2.51 3.80
N GLU A 50 5.80 -2.80 3.89
CA GLU A 50 6.70 -2.18 4.89
C GLU A 50 6.68 -0.65 4.81
N LYS A 51 6.61 -0.10 3.60
CA LYS A 51 6.60 1.36 3.41
C LYS A 51 5.28 2.04 3.78
N LEU A 52 4.21 1.30 4.11
CA LEU A 52 3.01 1.88 4.71
C LEU A 52 3.20 2.29 6.17
N LEU A 53 4.22 1.78 6.87
CA LEU A 53 4.51 2.21 8.23
C LEU A 53 4.74 3.73 8.25
N ASP A 54 4.16 4.42 9.22
CA ASP A 54 4.22 5.89 9.39
C ASP A 54 3.81 6.68 8.14
N SER A 55 2.93 6.14 7.32
CA SER A 55 2.38 6.84 6.14
C SER A 55 1.12 7.64 6.43
N GLY A 56 0.48 7.42 7.59
CA GLY A 56 -0.86 7.91 7.87
C GLY A 56 -1.94 7.27 6.98
N ALA A 57 -1.63 6.16 6.30
CA ALA A 57 -2.56 5.54 5.38
C ALA A 57 -3.79 4.94 6.07
N SER A 58 -4.96 5.16 5.46
CA SER A 58 -6.19 4.47 5.83
C SER A 58 -6.17 3.04 5.29
N LEU A 59 -6.37 2.05 6.16
CA LEU A 59 -6.40 0.64 5.78
C LEU A 59 -7.85 0.15 5.64
N VAL A 60 -8.17 -0.41 4.48
CA VAL A 60 -9.44 -1.09 4.20
C VAL A 60 -9.16 -2.58 4.02
N ILE A 61 -9.89 -3.44 4.73
CA ILE A 61 -9.78 -4.90 4.57
C ILE A 61 -10.96 -5.40 3.75
N GLY A 62 -10.63 -6.20 2.72
CA GLY A 62 -11.57 -6.67 1.72
C GLY A 62 -11.81 -5.65 0.61
N PHE A 63 -12.17 -6.13 -0.57
CA PHE A 63 -12.48 -5.30 -1.73
C PHE A 63 -13.97 -4.93 -1.72
N SER A 64 -14.33 -3.94 -0.90
CA SER A 64 -15.72 -3.49 -0.70
C SER A 64 -15.83 -2.04 -1.16
N GLU A 65 -16.62 -1.78 -2.20
CA GLU A 65 -16.73 -0.46 -2.83
C GLU A 65 -17.11 0.65 -1.83
N ASP A 66 -18.13 0.40 -1.01
CA ASP A 66 -18.60 1.29 0.06
C ASP A 66 -17.49 1.69 1.04
N LYS A 67 -16.69 0.72 1.49
CA LYS A 67 -15.58 0.96 2.42
C LYS A 67 -14.45 1.73 1.75
N ILE A 68 -14.20 1.46 0.46
CA ILE A 68 -13.18 2.15 -0.33
C ILE A 68 -13.58 3.61 -0.53
N ILE A 69 -14.82 3.88 -0.95
CA ILE A 69 -15.34 5.25 -1.13
C ILE A 69 -15.27 6.02 0.19
N LYS A 70 -15.69 5.40 1.31
CA LYS A 70 -15.59 6.02 2.63
C LYS A 70 -14.15 6.39 2.98
N ALA A 71 -13.21 5.45 2.83
CA ALA A 71 -11.81 5.69 3.13
C ALA A 71 -11.18 6.77 2.24
N LEU A 72 -11.62 6.90 0.99
CA LEU A 72 -11.17 7.97 0.09
C LEU A 72 -11.68 9.36 0.52
N ASN A 73 -12.92 9.44 1.02
CA ASN A 73 -13.50 10.69 1.51
C ASN A 73 -12.94 11.13 2.87
N ASP A 74 -12.58 10.17 3.72
CA ASP A 74 -12.07 10.40 5.08
C ASP A 74 -10.54 10.62 5.14
N ALA A 75 -9.82 10.32 4.05
CA ALA A 75 -8.36 10.46 3.98
C ALA A 75 -7.93 11.93 3.91
#